data_AF-A0A8T7D7X3-F1
#
_entry.id   AF-A0A8T7D7X3-F1
#
_cell.length_a   1.000
_cell.length_b   1.000
_cell.length_c   1.000
_cell.angle_alpha   90.00
_cell.angle_beta   90.00
_cell.angle_gamma   90.00
#
_symmetry.space_group_name_H-M   'P 1'
#
loop_
_entity.id
_entity.type
_entity.pdbx_description
1 polymer ?
#
loop_
_entity_poly.entity_id
_entity_poly.type
_entity_poly.pdbx_seq_one_letter_code
_entity_poly.pdbx_strand_id
1 'polypeptide(L)'
;YKICSQEQKKLRKELFDRAQNRVRAANANFVVWPYDTATQISPAFYEEAPDPLPSVDVSGYPVSLQFNPAVFAGDAPRVARFELFRLPDGKKVELAAYFNKNSDINQKFTEFEHAIFPLHRLQWNTQYRVELDYLDVEGRKNQINWIFRTTDFSIPRYELQGGETITSNGEPFVVYMTPLSSQDGIAEYTLRYHGFSSVNVSIFDPHTLIVDPDGISGEAIFDFHGRTFRVIQ
;
A
#
# COMPACT_ATOMS: atom_id res chain seq x y z
N TYR A 1 -30.43 -3.08 17.28
CA TYR A 1 -29.91 -2.63 18.60
C TYR A 1 -29.98 -1.11 18.67
N LYS A 2 -30.68 -0.50 19.65
CA LYS A 2 -30.70 0.96 19.85
C LYS A 2 -29.61 1.34 20.85
N ILE A 3 -28.40 1.62 20.34
CA ILE A 3 -27.22 1.97 21.17
C ILE A 3 -27.40 3.31 21.91
N CYS A 4 -28.38 4.14 21.51
CA CYS A 4 -28.74 5.40 22.17
C CYS A 4 -30.25 5.52 22.43
N SER A 5 -30.89 4.51 23.06
CA SER A 5 -32.35 4.52 23.28
C SER A 5 -32.86 5.60 24.25
N GLN A 6 -31.96 6.33 24.93
CA GLN A 6 -32.31 7.38 25.91
C GLN A 6 -31.52 8.66 25.61
N GLU A 7 -32.00 9.46 24.65
CA GLU A 7 -31.36 10.71 24.18
C GLU A 7 -31.13 11.75 25.28
N GLN A 8 -31.92 11.72 26.37
CA GLN A 8 -31.81 12.67 27.49
C GLN A 8 -30.82 12.25 28.58
N LYS A 9 -30.24 11.04 28.50
CA LYS A 9 -29.35 10.52 29.54
C LYS A 9 -27.93 11.06 29.36
N LYS A 10 -27.63 12.16 30.06
CA LYS A 10 -26.29 12.76 30.09
C LYS A 10 -25.34 11.88 30.91
N LEU A 11 -24.29 11.36 30.26
CA LEU A 11 -23.18 10.67 30.93
C LEU A 11 -22.21 11.70 31.51
N ARG A 12 -21.73 11.47 32.74
CA ARG A 12 -20.65 12.29 33.29
C ARG A 12 -19.38 12.06 32.47
N LYS A 13 -18.73 13.15 32.05
CA LYS A 13 -17.48 13.11 31.29
C LYS A 13 -16.43 12.18 31.93
N GLU A 14 -16.23 12.27 33.24
CA GLU A 14 -15.29 11.41 33.97
C GLU A 14 -15.61 9.90 33.90
N LEU A 15 -16.89 9.52 33.82
CA LEU A 15 -17.27 8.11 33.68
C LEU A 15 -17.01 7.63 32.25
N PHE A 16 -17.28 8.49 31.28
CA PHE A 16 -17.00 8.23 29.87
C PHE A 16 -15.48 8.11 29.62
N ASP A 17 -14.70 9.08 30.08
CA ASP A 17 -13.24 9.12 29.92
C ASP A 17 -12.58 7.90 30.60
N ARG A 18 -13.05 7.52 31.81
CA ARG A 18 -12.58 6.29 32.49
C ARG A 18 -12.90 5.02 31.70
N ALA A 19 -14.12 4.92 31.17
CA ALA A 19 -14.50 3.78 30.35
C ALA A 19 -13.68 3.70 29.06
N GLN A 20 -13.46 4.82 28.39
CA GLN A 20 -12.61 4.90 27.20
C GLN A 20 -11.17 4.53 27.51
N ASN A 21 -10.58 5.09 28.57
CA ASN A 21 -9.20 4.79 28.96
C ASN A 21 -9.03 3.32 29.33
N ARG A 22 -10.01 2.71 30.00
CA ARG A 22 -10.01 1.28 30.29
C ARG A 22 -9.98 0.42 29.03
N VAL A 23 -10.77 0.77 28.00
CA VAL A 23 -10.76 0.06 26.72
C VAL A 23 -9.44 0.29 25.99
N ARG A 24 -8.95 1.53 25.92
CA ARG A 24 -7.70 1.87 25.24
C ARG A 24 -6.49 1.16 25.86
N ALA A 25 -6.43 1.07 27.19
CA ALA A 25 -5.36 0.37 27.90
C ALA A 25 -5.41 -1.15 27.74
N ALA A 26 -6.55 -1.71 27.33
CA ALA A 26 -6.70 -3.14 27.04
C ALA A 26 -6.41 -3.49 25.57
N ASN A 27 -6.24 -2.51 24.69
CA ASN A 27 -5.87 -2.71 23.30
C ASN A 27 -4.36 -2.97 23.16
N ALA A 28 -3.94 -3.40 21.97
CA ALA A 28 -2.54 -3.63 21.65
C ALA A 28 -1.66 -2.39 21.93
N ASN A 29 -0.40 -2.63 22.28
CA ASN A 29 0.59 -1.58 22.57
C ASN A 29 0.87 -0.69 21.35
N PHE A 30 0.67 -1.24 20.16
CA PHE A 30 0.82 -0.56 18.88
C PHE A 30 -0.05 -1.25 17.82
N VAL A 31 -0.26 -0.55 16.72
CA VAL A 31 -0.90 -1.04 15.49
C VAL A 31 0.07 -0.81 14.35
N VAL A 32 0.17 -1.78 13.45
CA VAL A 32 1.03 -1.71 12.26
C VAL A 32 0.20 -1.91 10.99
N TRP A 33 0.62 -1.23 9.93
CA TRP A 33 0.12 -1.45 8.58
C TRP A 33 1.29 -1.57 7.59
N PRO A 34 1.27 -2.52 6.65
CA PRO A 34 0.44 -3.72 6.66
C PRO A 34 0.55 -4.51 7.97
N TYR A 35 -0.51 -5.23 8.36
CA TYR A 35 -0.47 -6.03 9.59
C TYR A 35 0.46 -7.24 9.45
N ASP A 36 0.89 -7.83 10.57
CA ASP A 36 1.80 -8.98 10.53
C ASP A 36 1.17 -10.16 9.78
N THR A 37 1.95 -10.75 8.88
CA THR A 37 1.56 -11.80 7.93
C THR A 37 0.51 -11.39 6.89
N ALA A 38 0.22 -10.09 6.74
CA ALA A 38 -0.71 -9.63 5.72
C ALA A 38 -0.25 -10.04 4.32
N THR A 39 -1.20 -10.49 3.51
CA THR A 39 -1.00 -10.86 2.10
C THR A 39 -1.82 -9.96 1.20
N GLN A 40 -1.55 -9.99 -0.10
CA GLN A 40 -2.31 -9.21 -1.09
C GLN A 40 -2.20 -7.69 -0.88
N ILE A 41 -1.04 -7.25 -0.39
CA ILE A 41 -0.72 -5.84 -0.22
C ILE A 41 -0.36 -5.24 -1.58
N SER A 42 -0.94 -4.08 -1.91
CA SER A 42 -0.56 -3.33 -3.11
C SER A 42 0.94 -3.08 -3.07
N PRO A 43 1.66 -3.23 -4.20
CA PRO A 43 3.09 -2.94 -4.22
C PRO A 43 3.40 -1.44 -4.33
N ALA A 44 2.43 -0.62 -4.73
CA ALA A 44 2.63 0.79 -5.04
C ALA A 44 1.59 1.67 -4.37
N PHE A 45 2.03 2.88 -4.05
CA PHE A 45 1.23 4.00 -3.59
C PHE A 45 1.14 5.05 -4.68
N TYR A 46 -0.04 5.64 -4.80
CA TYR A 46 -0.38 6.68 -5.76
C TYR A 46 -1.02 7.86 -5.02
N GLU A 47 -1.36 8.92 -5.73
CA GLU A 47 -1.93 10.14 -5.16
C GLU A 47 -3.10 9.90 -4.17
N GLU A 48 -3.08 10.63 -3.05
CA GLU A 48 -4.17 10.73 -2.08
C GLU A 48 -4.54 12.19 -1.84
N ALA A 49 -5.70 12.43 -1.22
CA ALA A 49 -6.12 13.77 -0.81
C ALA A 49 -6.38 13.81 0.72
N PRO A 50 -5.58 14.56 1.52
CA PRO A 50 -4.44 15.38 1.11
C PRO A 50 -3.19 14.54 0.80
N ASP A 51 -2.40 14.99 -0.17
CA ASP A 51 -1.26 14.23 -0.69
C ASP A 51 -0.09 14.19 0.31
N PRO A 52 0.33 13.00 0.80
CA PRO A 52 1.49 12.89 1.68
C PRO A 52 2.83 13.07 0.94
N LEU A 53 2.88 12.91 -0.38
CA LEU A 53 4.10 12.92 -1.19
C LEU A 53 3.98 13.83 -2.43
N PRO A 54 3.77 15.15 -2.27
CA PRO A 54 3.49 16.08 -3.38
C PRO A 54 4.61 16.27 -4.43
N SER A 55 5.78 15.64 -4.23
CA SER A 55 6.86 15.63 -5.23
C SER A 55 6.90 14.36 -6.09
N VAL A 56 6.12 13.33 -5.74
CA VAL A 56 6.07 12.04 -6.45
C VAL A 56 4.64 11.49 -6.50
N ASP A 57 4.15 11.21 -7.70
CA ASP A 57 2.80 10.71 -7.98
C ASP A 57 2.73 9.18 -7.83
N VAL A 58 3.89 8.50 -7.88
CA VAL A 58 4.02 7.06 -7.64
C VAL A 58 5.23 6.72 -6.78
N SER A 59 5.00 5.89 -5.76
CA SER A 59 6.03 5.35 -4.87
C SER A 59 5.71 3.91 -4.47
N GLY A 60 6.53 3.28 -3.63
CA GLY A 60 6.16 1.99 -3.06
C GLY A 60 5.11 2.12 -1.97
N TYR A 61 4.40 1.03 -1.70
CA TYR A 61 3.30 1.06 -0.74
C TYR A 61 3.80 1.37 0.68
N PRO A 62 3.15 2.30 1.41
CA PRO A 62 3.63 2.76 2.71
C PRO A 62 3.52 1.68 3.78
N VAL A 63 4.40 1.81 4.76
CA VAL A 63 4.40 1.02 5.98
C VAL A 63 4.28 1.98 7.15
N SER A 64 3.35 1.74 8.06
CA SER A 64 3.09 2.61 9.21
C SER A 64 3.03 1.85 10.53
N LEU A 65 3.29 2.60 11.59
CA LEU A 65 3.12 2.18 12.97
C LEU A 65 2.46 3.31 13.77
N GLN A 66 1.50 2.93 14.61
CA GLN A 66 0.91 3.80 15.62
C GLN A 66 1.10 3.17 17.00
N PHE A 67 1.81 3.85 17.89
CA PHE A 67 1.87 3.48 19.30
C PHE A 67 0.54 3.82 19.99
N ASN A 68 0.14 3.00 20.97
CA ASN A 68 -1.08 3.24 21.74
C ASN A 68 -0.82 4.27 22.86
N PRO A 69 -1.39 5.49 22.79
CA PRO A 69 -1.10 6.54 23.77
C PRO A 69 -1.47 6.16 25.20
N ALA A 70 -2.47 5.28 25.39
CA ALA A 70 -2.90 4.84 26.72
C ALA A 70 -1.90 3.90 27.39
N VAL A 71 -1.14 3.13 26.61
CA VAL A 71 -0.08 2.24 27.13
C VAL A 71 1.14 3.04 27.54
N PHE A 72 1.43 4.12 26.82
CA PHE A 72 2.59 4.98 27.08
C PHE A 72 2.26 6.24 27.89
N ALA A 73 1.14 6.24 28.62
CA ALA A 73 0.71 7.33 29.51
C ALA A 73 0.68 8.74 28.88
N GLY A 74 0.56 8.83 27.55
CA GLY A 74 0.58 10.10 26.83
C GLY A 74 1.98 10.59 26.40
N ASP A 75 3.04 9.87 26.73
CA ASP A 75 4.40 10.18 26.29
C ASP A 75 4.83 9.24 25.13
N ALA A 76 5.10 9.79 23.95
CA ALA A 76 5.43 8.97 22.79
C ALA A 76 6.82 8.31 22.88
N PRO A 77 6.94 7.02 22.51
CA PRO A 77 8.23 6.39 22.34
C PRO A 77 9.07 7.04 21.24
N ARG A 78 10.40 7.08 21.41
CA ARG A 78 11.31 7.62 20.40
C ARG A 78 11.75 6.55 19.42
N VAL A 79 11.28 6.63 18.17
CA VAL A 79 11.76 5.77 17.08
C VAL A 79 13.20 6.10 16.72
N ALA A 80 14.07 5.09 16.79
CA ALA A 80 15.50 5.19 16.47
C ALA A 80 15.81 4.64 15.07
N ARG A 81 15.08 3.60 14.62
CA ARG A 81 15.23 2.97 13.30
C ARG A 81 13.87 2.52 12.81
N PHE A 82 13.58 2.73 11.52
CA PHE A 82 12.39 2.20 10.86
C PHE A 82 12.76 1.86 9.42
N GLU A 83 12.86 0.57 9.13
CA GLU A 83 13.43 0.05 7.88
C GLU A 83 12.59 -1.08 7.29
N LEU A 84 12.70 -1.24 5.97
CA LEU A 84 12.04 -2.27 5.20
C LEU A 84 13.09 -3.10 4.46
N PHE A 85 12.94 -4.42 4.47
CA PHE A 85 13.84 -5.36 3.82
C PHE A 85 13.06 -6.33 2.93
N ARG A 86 13.57 -6.58 1.73
CA ARG A 86 13.08 -7.65 0.87
C ARG A 86 13.65 -8.98 1.37
N LEU A 87 12.79 -9.94 1.71
CA LEU A 87 13.25 -11.20 2.31
C LEU A 87 13.97 -12.14 1.34
N PRO A 88 13.58 -12.30 0.06
CA PRO A 88 14.27 -13.21 -0.86
C PRO A 88 15.78 -13.00 -0.97
N ASP A 89 16.27 -11.76 -0.89
CA ASP A 89 17.69 -11.43 -1.01
C ASP A 89 18.26 -10.63 0.18
N GLY A 90 17.43 -10.36 1.20
CA GLY A 90 17.80 -9.61 2.39
C GLY A 90 18.13 -8.12 2.15
N LYS A 91 17.87 -7.59 0.94
CA LYS A 91 18.25 -6.21 0.62
C LYS A 91 17.32 -5.20 1.30
N LYS A 92 17.93 -4.17 1.87
CA LYS A 92 17.21 -3.00 2.38
C LYS A 92 16.52 -2.28 1.21
N VAL A 93 15.27 -1.89 1.44
CA VAL A 93 14.49 -1.08 0.50
C VAL A 93 14.83 0.39 0.73
N GLU A 94 15.10 1.11 -0.36
CA GLU A 94 15.32 2.55 -0.34
C GLU A 94 14.00 3.28 -0.06
N LEU A 95 14.06 4.33 0.76
CA LEU A 95 12.89 5.10 1.18
C LEU A 95 12.89 6.47 0.51
N ALA A 96 11.75 6.89 -0.03
CA ALA A 96 11.50 8.27 -0.43
C ALA A 96 11.35 9.18 0.80
N ALA A 97 10.64 8.71 1.83
CA ALA A 97 10.32 9.52 2.99
C ALA A 97 10.15 8.70 4.27
N TYR A 98 10.37 9.39 5.39
CA TYR A 98 9.97 8.96 6.73
C TYR A 98 9.12 10.06 7.36
N PHE A 99 7.87 9.74 7.65
CA PHE A 99 6.91 10.63 8.27
C PHE A 99 6.71 10.36 9.76
N ASN A 100 6.63 11.47 10.48
CA ASN A 100 6.19 11.59 11.86
C ASN A 100 5.55 12.98 12.00
N LYS A 101 5.09 13.33 13.21
CA LYS A 101 4.51 14.65 13.53
C LYS A 101 5.27 15.86 12.96
N ASN A 102 6.60 15.81 12.88
CA ASN A 102 7.44 16.93 12.45
C ASN A 102 7.73 16.94 10.95
N SER A 103 7.66 15.79 10.26
CA SER A 103 7.93 15.69 8.82
C SER A 103 6.67 15.59 7.96
N ASP A 104 5.50 15.34 8.56
CA ASP A 104 4.22 15.31 7.84
C ASP A 104 3.77 16.72 7.44
N ILE A 105 3.79 16.98 6.13
CA ILE A 105 3.40 18.26 5.51
C ILE A 105 1.93 18.59 5.80
N ASN A 106 1.08 17.57 5.93
CA ASN A 106 -0.35 17.73 6.13
C ASN A 106 -0.75 17.87 7.61
N GLN A 107 0.22 17.77 8.53
CA GLN A 107 0.05 17.93 9.97
C GLN A 107 -1.08 17.06 10.56
N LYS A 108 -1.23 15.85 10.02
CA LYS A 108 -2.18 14.82 10.47
C LYS A 108 -1.57 13.88 11.50
N PHE A 109 -0.26 13.65 11.41
CA PHE A 109 0.44 12.73 12.31
C PHE A 109 0.55 13.30 13.73
N THR A 110 0.21 12.46 14.70
CA THR A 110 0.52 12.66 16.11
C THR A 110 1.94 12.19 16.43
N GLU A 111 2.39 12.46 17.65
CA GLU A 111 3.70 11.99 18.14
C GLU A 111 3.81 10.46 18.27
N PHE A 112 2.68 9.75 18.20
CA PHE A 112 2.61 8.29 18.28
C PHE A 112 2.61 7.60 16.92
N GLU A 113 2.56 8.37 15.83
CA GLU A 113 2.37 7.86 14.47
C GLU A 113 3.64 8.05 13.64
N HIS A 114 3.96 7.00 12.89
CA HIS A 114 5.15 6.93 12.06
C HIS A 114 4.84 6.19 10.76
N ALA A 115 5.42 6.63 9.66
CA ALA A 115 5.31 5.94 8.38
C ALA A 115 6.59 6.05 7.56
N ILE A 116 6.87 5.04 6.75
CA ILE A 116 7.92 5.05 5.74
C ILE A 116 7.30 4.80 4.38
N PHE A 117 7.80 5.50 3.37
CA PHE A 117 7.39 5.36 1.99
C PHE A 117 8.58 4.86 1.17
N PRO A 118 8.54 3.65 0.61
CA PRO A 118 9.57 3.17 -0.29
C PRO A 118 9.69 4.06 -1.53
N LEU A 119 10.92 4.29 -2.01
CA LEU A 119 11.18 5.15 -3.17
C LEU A 119 10.58 4.60 -4.46
N HIS A 120 10.59 3.28 -4.60
CA HIS A 120 10.11 2.58 -5.78
C HIS A 120 9.00 1.59 -5.41
N ARG A 121 8.13 1.31 -6.37
CA ARG A 121 7.16 0.21 -6.31
C ARG A 121 7.84 -1.06 -5.78
N LEU A 122 7.19 -1.70 -4.83
CA LEU A 122 7.62 -2.99 -4.29
C LEU A 122 7.45 -4.09 -5.35
N GLN A 123 8.24 -5.15 -5.27
CA GLN A 123 8.09 -6.28 -6.19
C GLN A 123 6.79 -7.03 -5.88
N TRP A 124 6.13 -7.53 -6.92
CA TRP A 124 4.98 -8.41 -6.81
C TRP A 124 5.34 -9.75 -6.15
N ASN A 125 4.34 -10.39 -5.53
CA ASN A 125 4.48 -11.68 -4.84
C ASN A 125 5.77 -11.82 -4.03
N THR A 126 6.13 -10.75 -3.32
CA THR A 126 7.40 -10.66 -2.61
C THR A 126 7.13 -10.41 -1.14
N GLN A 127 7.81 -11.17 -0.29
CA GLN A 127 7.72 -11.02 1.14
C GLN A 127 8.72 -9.96 1.61
N TYR A 128 8.24 -9.06 2.46
CA TYR A 128 9.01 -8.00 3.07
C TYR A 128 9.00 -8.15 4.58
N ARG A 129 10.11 -7.77 5.21
CA ARG A 129 10.27 -7.66 6.66
C ARG A 129 10.44 -6.20 7.03
N VAL A 130 9.68 -5.78 8.02
CA VAL A 130 9.79 -4.46 8.62
C VAL A 130 10.55 -4.60 9.94
N GLU A 131 11.46 -3.67 10.19
CA GLU A 131 12.19 -3.58 11.45
C GLU A 131 12.07 -2.17 12.03
N LEU A 132 11.60 -2.08 13.26
CA LEU A 132 11.52 -0.82 14.00
C LEU A 132 12.20 -0.98 15.36
N ASP A 133 13.16 -0.11 15.64
CA ASP A 133 13.78 0.01 16.95
C ASP A 133 13.32 1.31 17.60
N TYR A 134 12.93 1.24 18.87
CA TYR A 134 12.48 2.41 19.62
C TYR A 134 12.99 2.40 21.06
N LEU A 135 13.01 3.59 21.66
CA LEU A 135 13.21 3.78 23.08
C LEU A 135 11.87 4.10 23.72
N ASP A 136 11.52 3.38 24.78
CA ASP A 136 10.36 3.76 25.58
C ASP A 136 10.64 5.00 26.43
N VAL A 137 9.63 5.43 27.20
CA VAL A 137 9.67 6.63 28.05
C VAL A 137 10.71 6.54 29.18
N GLU A 138 11.15 5.32 29.54
CA GLU A 138 12.21 5.06 30.50
C GLU A 138 13.60 4.94 29.83
N GLY A 139 13.67 5.09 28.51
CA GLY A 139 14.90 4.96 27.74
C GLY A 139 15.32 3.50 27.46
N ARG A 140 14.44 2.51 27.70
CA ARG A 140 14.73 1.11 27.39
C ARG A 140 14.59 0.86 25.89
N LYS A 141 15.53 0.09 25.34
CA LYS A 141 15.54 -0.33 23.94
C LYS A 141 14.53 -1.44 23.71
N ASN A 142 13.71 -1.27 22.67
CA ASN A 142 12.71 -2.23 22.25
C ASN A 142 12.75 -2.38 20.72
N GLN A 143 12.28 -3.52 20.23
CA GLN A 143 12.22 -3.83 18.82
C GLN A 143 10.85 -4.39 18.43
N ILE A 144 10.36 -3.97 17.28
CA ILE A 144 9.17 -4.51 16.62
C ILE A 144 9.61 -5.00 15.25
N ASN A 145 9.18 -6.20 14.91
CA ASN A 145 9.39 -6.75 13.58
C ASN A 145 8.11 -7.47 13.14
N TRP A 146 7.80 -7.35 11.86
CA TRP A 146 6.68 -8.05 11.25
C TRP A 146 6.94 -8.24 9.77
N ILE A 147 6.13 -9.10 9.15
CA ILE A 147 6.26 -9.42 7.73
C ILE A 147 4.94 -9.17 7.00
N PHE A 148 5.04 -8.89 5.71
CA PHE A 148 3.89 -8.88 4.81
C PHE A 148 4.30 -9.36 3.42
N ARG A 149 3.32 -9.66 2.57
CA ARG A 149 3.51 -10.08 1.19
C ARG A 149 2.66 -9.24 0.24
N THR A 150 3.30 -8.77 -0.83
CA THR A 150 2.61 -8.07 -1.90
C THR A 150 1.74 -9.00 -2.74
N THR A 151 0.81 -8.43 -3.50
CA THR A 151 -0.14 -9.15 -4.35
C THR A 151 0.48 -10.24 -5.20
N ASP A 152 -0.17 -11.40 -5.15
CA ASP A 152 0.04 -12.52 -6.05
C ASP A 152 -1.27 -12.74 -6.82
N PHE A 153 -1.23 -12.47 -8.12
CA PHE A 153 -2.40 -12.56 -8.99
C PHE A 153 -2.83 -14.01 -9.27
N SER A 154 -1.95 -15.00 -9.07
CA SER A 154 -2.22 -16.40 -9.41
C SER A 154 -2.57 -16.67 -10.89
N ILE A 155 -2.34 -15.69 -11.78
CA ILE A 155 -2.50 -15.76 -13.24
C ILE A 155 -1.22 -15.22 -13.92
N PRO A 156 -0.99 -15.50 -15.21
CA PRO A 156 0.20 -15.03 -15.91
C PRO A 156 0.36 -13.51 -15.81
N ARG A 157 1.59 -13.04 -15.60
CA ARG A 157 1.93 -11.61 -15.58
C ARG A 157 3.03 -11.32 -16.57
N TYR A 158 2.82 -10.29 -17.38
CA TYR A 158 3.78 -9.76 -18.32
C TYR A 158 4.20 -8.36 -17.86
N GLU A 159 5.52 -8.16 -17.76
CA GLU A 159 6.11 -6.84 -17.50
C GLU A 159 6.67 -6.31 -18.81
N LEU A 160 6.14 -5.18 -19.26
CA LEU A 160 6.39 -4.64 -20.59
C LEU A 160 7.04 -3.25 -20.54
N GLN A 161 7.80 -2.92 -21.59
CA GLN A 161 8.42 -1.62 -21.83
C GLN A 161 7.87 -0.92 -23.09
N GLY A 162 7.11 -1.62 -23.94
CA GLY A 162 6.51 -1.11 -25.17
C GLY A 162 7.03 -1.82 -26.43
N GLY A 163 6.13 -2.09 -27.37
CA GLY A 163 6.36 -2.76 -28.65
C GLY A 163 6.19 -4.28 -28.62
N GLU A 164 5.95 -4.87 -27.44
CA GLU A 164 5.86 -6.32 -27.29
C GLU A 164 4.53 -6.89 -27.80
N THR A 165 4.55 -8.19 -28.10
CA THR A 165 3.37 -8.97 -28.46
C THR A 165 3.22 -10.13 -27.48
N ILE A 166 2.06 -10.22 -26.84
CA ILE A 166 1.66 -11.32 -25.96
C ILE A 166 0.84 -12.31 -26.80
N THR A 167 1.22 -13.58 -26.76
CA THR A 167 0.38 -14.67 -27.29
C THR A 167 -0.52 -15.16 -26.17
N SER A 168 -1.81 -14.87 -26.27
CA SER A 168 -2.84 -15.32 -25.33
C SER A 168 -3.26 -16.75 -25.65
N ASN A 169 -3.62 -17.50 -24.62
CA ASN A 169 -4.28 -18.80 -24.73
C ASN A 169 -5.79 -18.71 -24.46
N GLY A 170 -6.36 -17.49 -24.43
CA GLY A 170 -7.76 -17.22 -24.11
C GLY A 170 -8.06 -17.12 -22.61
N GLU A 171 -7.04 -17.16 -21.75
CA GLU A 171 -7.19 -16.98 -20.30
C GLU A 171 -6.82 -15.55 -19.88
N PRO A 172 -7.37 -15.05 -18.74
CA PRO A 172 -6.98 -13.75 -18.20
C PRO A 172 -5.50 -13.68 -17.82
N PHE A 173 -4.90 -12.52 -18.04
CA PHE A 173 -3.52 -12.24 -17.64
C PHE A 173 -3.35 -10.79 -17.18
N VAL A 174 -2.24 -10.53 -16.52
CA VAL A 174 -1.86 -9.22 -16.01
C VAL A 174 -0.81 -8.61 -16.92
N VAL A 175 -1.00 -7.34 -17.27
CA VAL A 175 0.00 -6.50 -17.92
C VAL A 175 0.43 -5.43 -16.93
N TYR A 176 1.71 -5.41 -16.60
CA TYR A 176 2.34 -4.36 -15.81
C TYR A 176 3.29 -3.58 -16.73
N MET A 177 3.19 -2.26 -16.72
CA MET A 177 4.17 -1.38 -17.36
C MET A 177 4.88 -0.54 -16.30
N THR A 178 6.21 -0.52 -16.35
CA THR A 178 6.98 0.29 -15.39
C THR A 178 6.68 1.78 -15.60
N PRO A 179 6.40 2.56 -14.55
CA PRO A 179 6.29 4.02 -14.65
C PRO A 179 7.52 4.61 -15.33
N LEU A 180 7.32 5.56 -16.26
CA LEU A 180 8.44 6.21 -16.95
C LEU A 180 9.13 7.27 -16.07
N SER A 181 8.39 7.82 -15.12
CA SER A 181 8.90 8.75 -14.12
C SER A 181 8.11 8.60 -12.82
N SER A 182 8.53 9.29 -11.76
CA SER A 182 7.76 9.39 -10.53
C SER A 182 6.51 10.26 -10.67
N GLN A 183 6.27 10.90 -11.81
CA GLN A 183 5.08 11.72 -12.10
C GLN A 183 4.05 10.97 -12.97
N ASP A 184 4.24 9.67 -13.11
CA ASP A 184 3.38 8.80 -13.89
C ASP A 184 2.39 8.14 -12.93
N GLY A 185 1.31 8.87 -12.59
CA GLY A 185 0.37 8.50 -11.52
C GLY A 185 -1.02 8.04 -11.99
N ILE A 186 -1.36 8.23 -13.26
CA ILE A 186 -2.73 8.09 -13.79
C ILE A 186 -2.85 6.89 -14.73
N ALA A 187 -3.92 6.10 -14.61
CA ALA A 187 -4.18 5.04 -15.57
C ALA A 187 -4.71 5.62 -16.89
N GLU A 188 -3.93 5.59 -17.97
CA GLU A 188 -4.42 5.98 -19.30
C GLU A 188 -4.12 4.90 -20.33
N TYR A 189 -5.19 4.31 -20.90
CA TYR A 189 -5.07 3.34 -21.98
C TYR A 189 -6.10 3.56 -23.08
N THR A 190 -5.74 3.15 -24.30
CA THR A 190 -6.68 2.95 -25.41
C THR A 190 -6.58 1.52 -25.92
N LEU A 191 -7.69 1.00 -26.41
CA LEU A 191 -7.80 -0.39 -26.89
C LEU A 191 -8.52 -0.39 -28.24
N ARG A 192 -7.95 -1.13 -29.19
CA ARG A 192 -8.60 -1.51 -30.46
C ARG A 192 -8.42 -3.00 -30.65
N TYR A 193 -9.48 -3.69 -31.06
CA TYR A 193 -9.38 -5.13 -31.34
C TYR A 193 -10.19 -5.53 -32.56
N HIS A 194 -9.76 -6.62 -33.18
CA HIS A 194 -10.42 -7.25 -34.32
C HIS A 194 -10.34 -8.78 -34.15
N GLY A 195 -11.39 -9.49 -34.54
CA GLY A 195 -11.47 -10.96 -34.46
C GLY A 195 -11.92 -11.48 -33.09
N PHE A 196 -11.49 -10.84 -31.99
CA PHE A 196 -12.02 -11.13 -30.66
C PHE A 196 -13.52 -10.80 -30.57
N SER A 197 -14.25 -11.60 -29.79
CA SER A 197 -15.66 -11.34 -29.46
C SER A 197 -15.78 -10.18 -28.48
N SER A 198 -14.89 -10.14 -27.48
CA SER A 198 -14.69 -8.99 -26.61
C SER A 198 -13.28 -9.02 -26.02
N VAL A 199 -12.84 -7.88 -25.47
CA VAL A 199 -11.60 -7.80 -24.68
C VAL A 199 -11.94 -7.00 -23.43
N ASN A 200 -12.09 -7.69 -22.31
CA ASN A 200 -12.38 -7.05 -21.03
C ASN A 200 -11.08 -6.57 -20.39
N VAL A 201 -11.10 -5.35 -19.86
CA VAL A 201 -9.93 -4.73 -19.22
C VAL A 201 -10.36 -4.16 -17.89
N SER A 202 -9.70 -4.59 -16.83
CA SER A 202 -9.82 -3.99 -15.49
C SER A 202 -8.52 -3.32 -15.10
N ILE A 203 -8.60 -2.09 -14.61
CA ILE A 203 -7.45 -1.38 -14.04
C ILE A 203 -7.28 -1.87 -12.61
N PHE A 204 -6.17 -2.56 -12.32
CA PHE A 204 -5.84 -2.95 -10.95
C PHE A 204 -5.22 -1.77 -10.19
N ASP A 205 -4.28 -1.09 -10.85
CA ASP A 205 -3.68 0.17 -10.41
C ASP A 205 -3.24 0.97 -11.65
N PRO A 206 -2.82 2.24 -11.53
CA PRO A 206 -2.43 3.07 -12.65
C PRO A 206 -1.44 2.48 -13.66
N HIS A 207 -0.65 1.48 -13.27
CA HIS A 207 0.38 0.88 -14.11
C HIS A 207 0.13 -0.60 -14.40
N THR A 208 -1.04 -1.12 -14.01
CA THR A 208 -1.35 -2.55 -14.07
C THR A 208 -2.76 -2.79 -14.58
N LEU A 209 -2.87 -3.48 -15.71
CA LEU A 209 -4.11 -3.91 -16.32
C LEU A 209 -4.30 -5.42 -16.11
N ILE A 210 -5.53 -5.85 -15.87
CA ILE A 210 -5.96 -7.24 -16.01
C ILE A 210 -6.73 -7.31 -17.33
N VAL A 211 -6.23 -8.14 -18.25
CA VAL A 211 -6.76 -8.30 -19.61
C VAL A 211 -7.35 -9.69 -19.74
N ASP A 212 -8.58 -9.75 -20.22
CA ASP A 212 -9.35 -10.98 -20.42
C ASP A 212 -9.95 -10.97 -21.84
N PRO A 213 -9.22 -11.55 -22.83
CA PRO A 213 -9.68 -11.62 -24.21
C PRO A 213 -10.62 -12.81 -24.41
N ASP A 214 -11.78 -12.56 -25.02
CA ASP A 214 -12.77 -13.57 -25.35
C ASP A 214 -12.82 -13.82 -26.87
N GLY A 215 -12.78 -15.09 -27.27
CA GLY A 215 -12.77 -15.53 -28.66
C GLY A 215 -11.73 -16.61 -28.93
N ILE A 216 -11.77 -17.16 -30.15
CA ILE A 216 -10.88 -18.27 -30.56
C ILE A 216 -9.63 -17.74 -31.28
N SER A 217 -9.72 -16.58 -31.93
CA SER A 217 -8.61 -15.92 -32.61
C SER A 217 -8.83 -14.42 -32.71
N GLY A 218 -7.79 -13.61 -32.62
CA GLY A 218 -7.91 -12.16 -32.75
C GLY A 218 -6.62 -11.40 -32.50
N GLU A 219 -6.67 -10.10 -32.76
CA GLU A 219 -5.60 -9.15 -32.39
C GLU A 219 -6.23 -8.00 -31.61
N ALA A 220 -5.61 -7.65 -30.48
CA ALA A 220 -5.89 -6.45 -29.71
C ALA A 220 -4.62 -5.62 -29.61
N ILE A 221 -4.73 -4.32 -29.89
CA ILE A 221 -3.67 -3.34 -29.78
C ILE A 221 -4.04 -2.39 -28.66
N PHE A 222 -3.15 -2.33 -27.68
CA PHE A 222 -3.22 -1.42 -26.56
C PHE A 222 -2.22 -0.30 -26.76
N ASP A 223 -2.62 0.91 -26.41
CA ASP A 223 -1.71 2.00 -26.03
C ASP A 223 -1.90 2.20 -24.52
N PHE A 224 -0.87 2.01 -23.72
CA PHE A 224 -0.89 2.20 -22.28
C PHE A 224 0.28 3.10 -21.92
N HIS A 225 0.00 4.29 -21.37
CA HIS A 225 1.04 5.30 -21.10
C HIS A 225 1.87 5.72 -22.32
N GLY A 226 1.23 5.85 -23.48
CA GLY A 226 1.90 6.20 -24.75
C GLY A 226 2.78 5.07 -25.31
N ARG A 227 2.75 3.89 -24.70
CA ARG A 227 3.51 2.70 -25.11
C ARG A 227 2.55 1.65 -25.61
N THR A 228 2.81 1.15 -26.82
CA THR A 228 1.92 0.19 -27.45
C THR A 228 2.30 -1.25 -27.11
N PHE A 229 1.34 -2.14 -26.97
CA PHE A 229 1.59 -3.59 -26.97
C PHE A 229 0.44 -4.31 -27.65
N ARG A 230 0.70 -5.55 -28.09
CA ARG A 230 -0.28 -6.37 -28.81
C ARG A 230 -0.61 -7.62 -28.03
N VAL A 231 -1.84 -8.09 -28.20
CA VAL A 231 -2.32 -9.39 -27.73
C VAL A 231 -2.87 -10.13 -28.94
N ILE A 232 -2.32 -11.31 -29.22
CA ILE A 232 -2.75 -12.17 -30.33
C ILE A 232 -3.19 -13.53 -29.79
N GLN A 233 -4.14 -14.16 -30.48
CA GLN A 233 -4.57 -15.53 -30.25
C GLN A 233 -4.86 -16.21 -31.58
#